data_AF-A0A3F2RE19-F1
#
_entry.id   AF-A0A3F2RE19-F1
#
_cell.length_a   1.000
_cell.length_b   1.000
_cell.length_c   1.000
_cell.angle_alpha   90.00
_cell.angle_beta   90.00
_cell.angle_gamma   90.00
#
_symmetry.space_group_name_H-M   'P 1'
#
loop_
_entity.id
_entity.type
_entity.pdbx_description
1 polymer ?
#
loop_
_entity_poly.entity_id
_entity_poly.type
_entity_poly.pdbx_seq_one_letter_code
_entity_poly.pdbx_strand_id
1 'polypeptide(L)'
;MVKSDVYSSPIVFSQLDLRVGKIIEVKPHPNSERHYLEKVDIGKGEELDMVMEHTPFFSEEELLDRKVVVLCNLKMVKVVRTRSTGSILLMASDKGTVELLDPSPEAEIGERVYASGEELQEPVTPIQMKKNKVWDTLYKNIKTNNKCEVMYQERYPVRSRAGPVRVESLKKTVFAANCLDHMTKLCDLLGSRAEVVYECMYTKHKTQKRKTWHDGFVALYASRKLVLYDDAPPGGKVIDEANMASFDWDRKDEEHIVVPKCVERSLRPLQMKDVADVVLLTAV
;
A
#
# COMPACT_ATOMS: atom_id res chain seq x y z
N MET A 1 -15.06 23.05 -33.58
CA MET A 1 -15.07 22.42 -32.24
C MET A 1 -13.78 22.79 -31.54
N VAL A 2 -13.87 23.73 -30.59
CA VAL A 2 -12.74 24.07 -29.71
C VAL A 2 -12.51 22.84 -28.83
N LYS A 3 -11.31 22.24 -28.90
CA LYS A 3 -10.89 21.28 -27.88
C LYS A 3 -10.82 22.09 -26.58
N SER A 4 -11.79 21.88 -25.70
CA SER A 4 -11.70 22.39 -24.33
C SER A 4 -10.51 21.68 -23.68
N ASP A 5 -9.36 22.32 -23.69
CA ASP A 5 -8.31 22.02 -22.73
C ASP A 5 -8.95 22.21 -21.36
N VAL A 6 -9.31 21.08 -20.75
CA VAL A 6 -9.87 21.02 -19.41
C VAL A 6 -8.82 21.68 -18.52
N TYR A 7 -9.10 22.89 -18.03
CA TYR A 7 -8.38 23.49 -16.93
C TYR A 7 -8.33 22.42 -15.82
N SER A 8 -7.20 21.72 -15.70
CA SER A 8 -7.00 20.80 -14.60
C SER A 8 -6.83 21.68 -13.37
N SER A 9 -7.89 21.81 -12.57
CA SER A 9 -7.78 22.41 -11.24
C SER A 9 -6.56 21.82 -10.53
N PRO A 10 -5.80 22.62 -9.75
CA PRO A 10 -4.65 22.12 -9.04
C PRO A 10 -5.05 20.94 -8.14
N ILE A 11 -4.18 19.93 -8.08
CA ILE A 11 -4.36 18.79 -7.17
C ILE A 11 -4.14 19.32 -5.75
N VAL A 12 -5.18 19.28 -4.93
CA VAL A 12 -5.17 19.73 -3.53
C VAL A 12 -5.59 18.60 -2.62
N PHE A 13 -5.15 18.64 -1.36
CA PHE A 13 -5.37 17.58 -0.37
C PHE A 13 -6.86 17.31 -0.13
N SER A 14 -7.70 18.35 -0.14
CA SER A 14 -9.14 18.24 0.07
C SER A 14 -9.89 17.43 -1.01
N GLN A 15 -9.24 17.11 -2.14
CA GLN A 15 -9.78 16.19 -3.15
C GLN A 15 -9.83 14.74 -2.65
N LEU A 16 -9.08 14.39 -1.59
CA LEU A 16 -9.22 13.13 -0.89
C LEU A 16 -10.47 13.16 0.00
N ASP A 17 -11.31 12.13 -0.09
CA ASP A 17 -12.42 11.95 0.85
C ASP A 17 -11.89 11.23 2.09
N LEU A 18 -11.22 11.99 2.97
CA LEU A 18 -10.76 11.49 4.25
C LEU A 18 -11.80 11.78 5.32
N ARG A 19 -12.19 10.74 6.06
CA ARG A 19 -13.16 10.82 7.14
C ARG A 19 -12.67 10.09 8.38
N VAL A 20 -13.15 10.53 9.53
CA VAL A 20 -13.04 9.76 10.77
C VAL A 20 -13.98 8.55 10.65
N GLY A 21 -13.44 7.34 10.76
CA GLY A 21 -14.22 6.11 10.80
C GLY A 21 -14.09 5.40 12.14
N LYS A 22 -14.99 4.46 12.41
CA LYS A 22 -14.90 3.53 13.55
C LYS A 22 -14.97 2.09 13.04
N ILE A 23 -13.99 1.28 13.42
CA ILE A 23 -13.98 -0.14 13.07
C ILE A 23 -15.03 -0.85 13.92
N ILE A 24 -16.05 -1.41 13.29
CA ILE A 24 -17.19 -2.06 13.95
C ILE A 24 -17.17 -3.58 13.83
N GLU A 25 -16.38 -4.11 12.90
CA GLU A 25 -16.16 -5.55 12.75
C GLU A 25 -14.73 -5.79 12.26
N VAL A 26 -14.07 -6.79 12.83
CA VAL A 26 -12.76 -7.31 12.39
C VAL A 26 -12.85 -8.83 12.36
N LYS A 27 -12.43 -9.44 11.25
CA LYS A 27 -12.39 -10.90 11.10
C LYS A 27 -11.14 -11.32 10.34
N PRO A 28 -10.48 -12.44 10.68
CA PRO A 28 -9.41 -13.00 9.87
C PRO A 28 -9.90 -13.30 8.45
N HIS A 29 -9.09 -12.96 7.44
CA HIS A 29 -9.42 -13.25 6.06
C HIS A 29 -9.29 -14.77 5.81
N PRO A 30 -10.34 -15.46 5.29
CA PRO A 30 -10.35 -16.92 5.18
C PRO A 30 -9.26 -17.48 4.26
N ASN A 31 -8.83 -16.69 3.28
CA ASN A 31 -7.81 -17.07 2.29
C ASN A 31 -6.46 -16.35 2.51
N SER A 32 -6.24 -15.67 3.65
CA SER A 32 -4.95 -15.02 3.92
C SER A 32 -4.69 -14.82 5.41
N GLU A 33 -3.53 -15.30 5.87
CA GLU A 33 -3.05 -15.13 7.25
C GLU A 33 -2.58 -13.71 7.58
N ARG A 34 -2.49 -12.83 6.58
CA ARG A 34 -1.95 -11.46 6.74
C ARG A 34 -3.02 -10.38 6.74
N HIS A 35 -4.25 -10.71 6.34
CA HIS A 35 -5.30 -9.73 6.12
C HIS A 35 -6.47 -9.94 7.06
N TYR A 36 -7.09 -8.83 7.47
CA TYR A 36 -8.42 -8.82 8.06
C TYR A 36 -9.47 -8.38 7.05
N LEU A 37 -10.68 -8.87 7.25
CA LEU A 37 -11.92 -8.30 6.75
C LEU A 37 -12.43 -7.32 7.81
N GLU A 38 -12.45 -6.04 7.47
CA GLU A 38 -12.79 -4.96 8.38
C GLU A 38 -14.01 -4.22 7.87
N LYS A 39 -15.01 -4.04 8.74
CA LYS A 39 -16.15 -3.18 8.47
C LYS A 39 -15.99 -1.90 9.27
N VAL A 40 -16.11 -0.77 8.60
CA VAL A 40 -15.88 0.54 9.22
C VAL A 40 -17.06 1.46 8.97
N ASP A 41 -17.64 1.96 10.06
CA ASP A 41 -18.64 3.03 10.04
C ASP A 41 -17.91 4.35 9.73
N ILE A 42 -18.28 4.99 8.63
CA ILE A 42 -17.74 6.28 8.18
C ILE A 42 -18.75 7.41 8.37
N GLY A 43 -19.76 7.18 9.21
CA GLY A 43 -20.77 8.14 9.61
C GLY A 43 -21.89 8.30 8.59
N LYS A 44 -22.94 9.03 8.99
CA LYS A 44 -24.13 9.29 8.16
C LYS A 44 -24.85 8.03 7.64
N GLY A 45 -24.69 6.89 8.31
CA GLY A 45 -25.26 5.60 7.91
C GLY A 45 -24.52 4.92 6.76
N GLU A 46 -23.30 5.37 6.45
CA GLU A 46 -22.43 4.73 5.46
C GLU A 46 -21.41 3.82 6.16
N GLU A 47 -21.26 2.60 5.66
CA GLU A 47 -20.24 1.63 6.08
C GLU A 47 -19.39 1.22 4.88
N LEU A 48 -18.12 0.93 5.11
CA LEU A 48 -17.22 0.39 4.10
C LEU A 48 -16.70 -0.98 4.52
N ASP A 49 -16.68 -1.92 3.57
CA ASP A 49 -15.98 -3.19 3.70
C ASP A 49 -14.55 -3.03 3.16
N MET A 50 -13.57 -3.39 3.99
CA MET A 50 -12.15 -3.25 3.69
C MET A 50 -11.41 -4.56 3.93
N VAL A 51 -10.38 -4.77 3.12
CA VAL A 51 -9.44 -5.87 3.30
C VAL A 51 -8.09 -5.23 3.55
N MET A 52 -7.61 -5.32 4.78
CA MET A 52 -6.40 -4.61 5.23
C MET A 52 -5.36 -5.60 5.72
N GLU A 53 -4.09 -5.34 5.39
CA GLU A 53 -2.96 -6.18 5.82
C GLU A 53 -2.51 -5.80 7.25
N HIS A 54 -3.40 -6.02 8.22
CA HIS A 54 -3.20 -5.59 9.59
C HIS A 54 -2.78 -6.72 10.55
N THR A 55 -3.03 -7.98 10.21
CA THR A 55 -2.72 -9.14 11.08
C THR A 55 -1.26 -9.20 11.57
N PRO A 56 -0.23 -8.83 10.78
CA PRO A 56 1.15 -8.81 11.26
C PRO A 56 1.45 -7.75 12.32
N PHE A 57 0.59 -6.73 12.45
CA PHE A 57 0.87 -5.50 13.22
C PHE A 57 -0.12 -5.28 14.37
N PHE A 58 -1.35 -5.76 14.23
CA PHE A 58 -2.45 -5.48 15.16
C PHE A 58 -3.26 -6.75 15.43
N SER A 59 -3.66 -6.91 16.68
CA SER A 59 -4.68 -7.88 17.09
C SER A 59 -6.10 -7.38 16.74
N GLU A 60 -7.06 -8.30 16.67
CA GLU A 60 -8.48 -7.95 16.46
C GLU A 60 -9.00 -7.03 17.58
N GLU A 61 -8.54 -7.23 18.81
CA GLU A 61 -8.92 -6.47 20.00
C GLU A 61 -8.42 -5.01 19.96
N GLU A 62 -7.24 -4.77 19.40
CA GLU A 62 -6.68 -3.41 19.23
C GLU A 62 -7.38 -2.60 18.13
N LEU A 63 -8.02 -3.30 17.18
CA LEU A 63 -8.69 -2.69 16.04
C LEU A 63 -10.18 -2.47 16.32
N LEU A 64 -10.86 -3.43 16.95
CA LEU A 64 -12.28 -3.34 17.22
C LEU A 64 -12.62 -2.09 18.04
N ASP A 65 -13.69 -1.40 17.65
CA ASP A 65 -14.15 -0.14 18.25
C ASP A 65 -13.17 1.05 18.16
N ARG A 66 -12.03 0.91 17.49
CA ARG A 66 -11.04 1.98 17.32
C ARG A 66 -11.51 3.03 16.30
N LYS A 67 -11.28 4.31 16.61
CA LYS A 67 -11.43 5.41 15.64
C LYS A 67 -10.18 5.51 14.77
N VAL A 68 -10.37 5.67 13.47
CA VAL A 68 -9.30 5.70 12.47
C VAL A 68 -9.57 6.76 11.41
N VAL A 69 -8.55 7.10 10.61
CA VAL A 69 -8.73 7.93 9.40
C VAL A 69 -8.90 7.03 8.17
N VAL A 70 -9.99 7.21 7.44
CA VAL A 70 -10.39 6.37 6.31
C VAL A 70 -10.39 7.18 5.02
N LEU A 71 -9.78 6.64 3.96
CA LEU A 71 -9.89 7.15 2.59
C LEU A 71 -11.05 6.47 1.86
N CYS A 72 -12.10 7.25 1.57
CA CYS A 72 -13.40 6.74 1.16
C CYS A 72 -13.64 6.78 -0.36
N ASN A 73 -12.91 7.61 -1.11
CA ASN A 73 -13.13 7.80 -2.55
C ASN A 73 -12.12 7.06 -3.45
N LEU A 74 -11.60 5.93 -2.96
CA LEU A 74 -10.86 4.98 -3.80
C LEU A 74 -11.81 4.20 -4.70
N LYS A 75 -11.31 3.79 -5.87
CA LYS A 75 -12.03 2.83 -6.70
C LYS A 75 -12.03 1.49 -5.97
N MET A 76 -13.17 0.80 -5.95
CA MET A 76 -13.22 -0.57 -5.43
C MET A 76 -12.15 -1.44 -6.10
N VAL A 77 -11.39 -2.12 -5.26
CA VAL A 77 -10.36 -3.07 -5.65
C VAL A 77 -10.69 -4.44 -5.10
N LYS A 78 -10.08 -5.48 -5.66
CA LYS A 78 -10.06 -6.79 -5.04
C LYS A 78 -8.72 -6.98 -4.34
N VAL A 79 -8.75 -7.46 -3.11
CA VAL A 79 -7.59 -7.86 -2.29
C VAL A 79 -7.92 -9.27 -1.80
N VAL A 80 -7.05 -10.23 -2.09
CA VAL A 80 -7.29 -11.67 -1.83
C VAL A 80 -8.68 -12.14 -2.29
N ARG A 81 -9.09 -11.66 -3.47
CA ARG A 81 -10.34 -11.94 -4.20
C ARG A 81 -11.60 -11.36 -3.56
N THR A 82 -11.47 -10.77 -2.39
CA THR A 82 -12.54 -10.05 -1.69
C THR A 82 -12.55 -8.58 -2.08
N ARG A 83 -13.72 -7.96 -2.15
CA ARG A 83 -13.87 -6.54 -2.50
C ARG A 83 -13.43 -5.68 -1.32
N SER A 84 -12.66 -4.64 -1.60
CA SER A 84 -12.31 -3.58 -0.65
C SER A 84 -12.69 -2.24 -1.25
N THR A 85 -13.45 -1.44 -0.51
CA THR A 85 -14.05 -0.17 -0.97
C THR A 85 -13.48 1.07 -0.29
N GLY A 86 -12.41 0.92 0.49
CA GLY A 86 -11.73 2.01 1.17
C GLY A 86 -10.32 1.61 1.58
N SER A 87 -9.64 2.50 2.30
CA SER A 87 -8.38 2.19 2.95
C SER A 87 -8.28 2.90 4.29
N ILE A 88 -7.90 2.17 5.33
CA ILE A 88 -7.54 2.76 6.63
C ILE A 88 -6.11 3.27 6.53
N LEU A 89 -5.90 4.54 6.88
CA LEU A 89 -4.58 5.16 6.78
C LEU A 89 -3.70 4.82 7.98
N LEU A 90 -2.42 4.59 7.69
CA LEU A 90 -1.38 4.26 8.66
C LEU A 90 -0.05 4.95 8.30
N MET A 91 0.88 4.94 9.24
CA MET A 91 2.28 5.30 9.02
C MET A 91 3.15 4.09 9.30
N ALA A 92 4.13 3.85 8.44
CA ALA A 92 5.14 2.81 8.64
C ALA A 92 6.53 3.46 8.72
N SER A 93 7.33 3.01 9.68
CA SER A 93 8.75 3.37 9.76
C SER A 93 9.62 2.41 8.97
N ASP A 94 10.82 2.87 8.63
CA ASP A 94 11.89 2.03 8.09
C ASP A 94 12.26 0.86 9.03
N LYS A 95 12.04 1.00 10.35
CA LYS A 95 12.33 -0.02 11.36
C LYS A 95 11.23 -1.06 11.52
N GLY A 96 10.10 -0.89 10.83
CA GLY A 96 8.98 -1.82 10.83
C GLY A 96 7.92 -1.63 11.88
N THR A 97 8.02 -0.55 12.65
CA THR A 97 6.88 -0.06 13.42
C THR A 97 5.83 0.49 12.47
N VAL A 98 4.59 0.02 12.62
CA VAL A 98 3.40 0.46 11.88
C VAL A 98 2.38 1.01 12.90
N GLU A 99 1.86 2.20 12.66
CA GLU A 99 0.90 2.89 13.53
C GLU A 99 -0.28 3.41 12.71
N LEU A 100 -1.50 3.22 13.20
CA LEU A 100 -2.69 3.81 12.58
C LEU A 100 -2.70 5.33 12.74
N LEU A 101 -3.33 6.03 11.79
CA LEU A 101 -3.61 7.45 11.98
C LEU A 101 -4.79 7.61 12.94
N ASP A 102 -4.50 8.14 14.13
CA ASP A 102 -5.48 8.38 15.17
C ASP A 102 -6.07 9.80 15.01
N PRO A 103 -7.39 9.93 14.74
CA PRO A 103 -8.06 11.22 14.79
C PRO A 103 -8.13 11.74 16.22
N SER A 104 -8.53 13.01 16.39
CA SER A 104 -8.80 13.57 17.73
C SER A 104 -9.83 12.70 18.47
N PRO A 105 -9.65 12.39 19.76
CA PRO A 105 -10.62 11.60 20.54
C PRO A 105 -12.04 12.18 20.50
N GLU A 106 -12.14 13.50 20.43
CA GLU A 106 -13.40 14.27 20.37
C GLU A 106 -14.04 14.29 18.98
N ALA A 107 -13.35 13.80 17.93
CA ALA A 107 -13.86 13.82 16.57
C ALA A 107 -15.06 12.87 16.41
N GLU A 108 -16.09 13.33 15.70
CA GLU A 108 -17.29 12.54 15.43
C GLU A 108 -17.04 11.56 14.26
N ILE A 109 -17.75 10.43 14.26
CA ILE A 109 -17.68 9.48 13.15
C ILE A 109 -18.28 10.14 11.89
N GLY A 110 -17.55 10.06 10.78
CA GLY A 110 -17.84 10.73 9.52
C GLY A 110 -17.38 12.18 9.42
N GLU A 111 -16.73 12.71 10.45
CA GLU A 111 -16.12 14.03 10.40
C GLU A 111 -15.02 14.09 9.34
N ARG A 112 -15.01 15.17 8.54
CA ARG A 112 -14.05 15.33 7.46
C ARG A 112 -12.65 15.64 7.99
N VAL A 113 -11.65 14.96 7.43
CA VAL A 113 -10.23 15.18 7.69
C VAL A 113 -9.61 15.93 6.52
N TYR A 114 -8.86 16.99 6.80
CA TYR A 114 -8.32 17.90 5.81
C TYR A 114 -7.00 18.55 6.25
N ALA A 115 -6.24 19.08 5.30
CA ALA A 115 -5.05 19.89 5.56
C ALA A 115 -5.48 21.34 5.84
N SER A 116 -5.21 21.87 7.04
CA SER A 116 -5.86 23.08 7.53
C SER A 116 -5.49 24.40 6.83
N GLY A 117 -4.50 24.40 5.95
CA GLY A 117 -4.07 25.61 5.22
C GLY A 117 -4.37 25.58 3.72
N GLU A 118 -5.13 24.60 3.24
CA GLU A 118 -5.66 24.58 1.89
C GLU A 118 -7.16 24.92 1.88
N GLU A 119 -7.64 25.46 0.77
CA GLU A 119 -9.07 25.65 0.54
C GLU A 119 -9.77 24.29 0.42
N LEU A 120 -10.89 24.14 1.12
CA LEU A 120 -11.69 22.92 1.07
C LEU A 120 -12.44 22.86 -0.25
N GLN A 121 -12.10 21.88 -1.08
CA GLN A 121 -12.81 21.53 -2.30
C GLN A 121 -13.61 20.25 -2.06
N GLU A 122 -14.60 19.97 -2.91
CA GLU A 122 -15.30 18.68 -2.85
C GLU A 122 -14.37 17.52 -3.23
N PRO A 123 -14.50 16.34 -2.58
CA PRO A 123 -13.70 15.19 -2.96
C PRO A 123 -13.94 14.80 -4.41
N VAL A 124 -12.88 14.36 -5.08
CA VAL A 124 -13.00 13.89 -6.47
C VAL A 124 -13.68 12.52 -6.52
N THR A 125 -14.29 12.21 -7.65
CA THR A 125 -14.81 10.86 -7.90
C THR A 125 -13.67 9.83 -8.00
N PRO A 126 -13.92 8.54 -7.74
CA PRO A 126 -12.92 7.49 -7.92
C PRO A 126 -12.29 7.44 -9.33
N ILE A 127 -13.05 7.86 -10.36
CA ILE A 127 -12.56 7.93 -11.74
C ILE A 127 -11.54 9.05 -11.88
N GLN A 128 -11.84 10.24 -11.35
CA GLN A 128 -10.94 11.38 -11.35
C GLN A 128 -9.70 11.13 -10.48
N MET A 129 -9.86 10.49 -9.32
CA MET A 129 -8.75 10.06 -8.45
C MET A 129 -7.69 9.30 -9.24
N LYS A 130 -8.11 8.30 -10.03
CA LYS A 130 -7.22 7.50 -10.88
C LYS A 130 -6.69 8.29 -12.08
N LYS A 131 -7.58 8.93 -12.85
CA LYS A 131 -7.22 9.62 -14.10
C LYS A 131 -6.18 10.72 -13.87
N ASN A 132 -6.32 11.47 -12.78
CA ASN A 132 -5.48 12.61 -12.48
C ASN A 132 -4.33 12.25 -11.50
N LYS A 133 -4.22 10.98 -11.09
CA LYS A 133 -3.19 10.51 -10.14
C LYS A 133 -3.16 11.34 -8.85
N VAL A 134 -4.35 11.65 -8.32
CA VAL A 134 -4.52 12.55 -7.16
C VAL A 134 -3.83 11.96 -5.94
N TRP A 135 -4.15 10.71 -5.58
CA TRP A 135 -3.50 10.01 -4.47
C TRP A 135 -1.98 9.95 -4.63
N ASP A 136 -1.49 9.49 -5.79
CA ASP A 136 -0.06 9.33 -6.09
C ASP A 136 0.76 10.62 -5.94
N THR A 137 0.10 11.75 -6.16
CA THR A 137 0.69 13.09 -6.04
C THR A 137 0.71 13.55 -4.58
N LEU A 138 -0.35 13.26 -3.83
CA LEU A 138 -0.56 13.82 -2.50
C LEU A 138 0.16 13.04 -1.39
N TYR A 139 0.12 11.69 -1.42
CA TYR A 139 0.58 10.88 -0.28
C TYR A 139 2.06 11.12 0.08
N LYS A 140 2.91 11.39 -0.92
CA LYS A 140 4.36 11.62 -0.75
C LYS A 140 4.69 12.85 0.10
N ASN A 141 3.73 13.76 0.22
CA ASN A 141 3.86 14.99 0.99
C ASN A 141 3.21 14.89 2.38
N ILE A 142 2.63 13.73 2.72
CA ILE A 142 2.12 13.44 4.06
C ILE A 142 3.29 12.94 4.91
N LYS A 143 3.53 13.58 6.06
CA LYS A 143 4.63 13.26 6.98
C LYS A 143 4.21 13.52 8.42
N THR A 144 4.85 12.89 9.39
CA THR A 144 4.67 13.24 10.81
C THR A 144 5.69 14.28 11.27
N ASN A 145 5.31 15.17 12.19
CA ASN A 145 6.24 16.14 12.80
C ASN A 145 6.87 15.61 14.10
N ASN A 146 7.62 16.46 14.81
CA ASN A 146 8.26 16.09 16.10
C ASN A 146 7.26 15.77 17.24
N LYS A 147 6.01 16.18 17.08
CA LYS A 147 4.90 15.96 18.04
C LYS A 147 4.01 14.78 17.63
N CYS A 148 4.45 13.96 16.67
CA CYS A 148 3.68 12.87 16.08
C CYS A 148 2.37 13.32 15.41
N GLU A 149 2.26 14.60 15.02
CA GLU A 149 1.10 15.10 14.27
C GLU A 149 1.32 14.86 12.79
N VAL A 150 0.26 14.46 12.08
CA VAL A 150 0.28 14.28 10.64
C VAL A 150 0.23 15.66 9.98
N MET A 151 1.17 15.90 9.07
CA MET A 151 1.36 17.14 8.34
C MET A 151 1.34 16.86 6.85
N TYR A 152 0.79 17.79 6.08
CA TYR A 152 0.88 17.83 4.63
C TYR A 152 1.81 18.97 4.20
N GLN A 153 2.72 18.67 3.27
CA GLN A 153 3.78 19.59 2.77
C GLN A 153 4.62 20.22 3.89
N GLU A 154 4.79 19.52 5.02
CA GLU A 154 5.49 19.99 6.23
C GLU A 154 4.94 21.30 6.84
N ARG A 155 3.83 21.81 6.29
CA ARG A 155 3.29 23.14 6.61
C ARG A 155 1.89 23.07 7.19
N TYR A 156 1.06 22.17 6.66
CA TYR A 156 -0.37 22.15 6.96
C TYR A 156 -0.71 20.95 7.85
N PRO A 157 -1.13 21.16 9.10
CA PRO A 157 -1.64 20.08 9.93
C PRO A 157 -2.83 19.38 9.26
N VAL A 158 -2.76 18.05 9.17
CA VAL A 158 -3.90 17.22 8.80
C VAL A 158 -4.74 17.04 10.06
N ARG A 159 -6.00 17.44 9.98
CA ARG A 159 -6.88 17.55 11.14
C ARG A 159 -8.34 17.37 10.77
N SER A 160 -9.14 17.13 11.78
CA SER A 160 -10.58 17.35 11.73
C SER A 160 -10.92 18.69 12.41
N ARG A 161 -12.21 19.02 12.51
CA ARG A 161 -12.71 20.15 13.32
C ARG A 161 -12.29 19.97 14.78
N ALA A 162 -12.41 18.77 15.33
CA ALA A 162 -12.10 18.43 16.71
C ALA A 162 -10.59 18.43 17.06
N GLY A 163 -9.68 18.31 16.09
CA GLY A 163 -8.24 18.37 16.40
C GLY A 163 -7.33 17.73 15.37
N PRO A 164 -6.00 17.80 15.58
CA PRO A 164 -5.01 17.21 14.68
C PRO A 164 -5.09 15.69 14.67
N VAL A 165 -4.81 15.10 13.51
CA VAL A 165 -4.56 13.66 13.38
C VAL A 165 -3.13 13.38 13.86
N ARG A 166 -2.96 12.30 14.60
CA ARG A 166 -1.69 11.90 15.19
C ARG A 166 -1.37 10.44 14.88
N VAL A 167 -0.13 10.07 15.19
CA VAL A 167 0.31 8.70 15.40
C VAL A 167 0.92 8.59 16.78
N GLU A 168 1.14 7.38 17.28
CA GLU A 168 1.56 7.14 18.65
C GLU A 168 3.00 7.61 18.92
N SER A 169 3.95 7.21 18.06
CA SER A 169 5.38 7.44 18.31
C SER A 169 6.20 7.82 17.08
N LEU A 170 5.69 7.60 15.86
CA LEU A 170 6.44 7.84 14.63
C LEU A 170 6.63 9.34 14.33
N LYS A 171 7.86 9.83 14.51
CA LYS A 171 8.26 11.23 14.26
C LYS A 171 9.05 11.37 12.97
N LYS A 172 8.79 12.44 12.21
CA LYS A 172 9.50 12.75 10.95
C LYS A 172 9.44 11.62 9.93
N THR A 173 8.37 10.83 9.98
CA THR A 173 8.17 9.68 9.10
C THR A 173 7.37 10.13 7.88
N VAL A 174 7.75 9.67 6.69
CA VAL A 174 7.02 9.94 5.45
C VAL A 174 5.95 8.86 5.27
N PHE A 175 4.78 9.24 4.78
CA PHE A 175 3.70 8.31 4.52
C PHE A 175 4.10 7.32 3.42
N ALA A 176 3.83 6.05 3.69
CA ALA A 176 4.07 4.92 2.80
C ALA A 176 2.75 4.47 2.18
N ALA A 177 2.66 4.36 0.86
CA ALA A 177 1.43 3.92 0.21
C ALA A 177 1.07 2.46 0.53
N ASN A 178 2.06 1.61 0.82
CA ASN A 178 1.87 0.25 1.33
C ASN A 178 2.83 -0.02 2.49
N CYS A 179 2.35 -0.64 3.58
CA CYS A 179 3.19 -1.05 4.73
C CYS A 179 4.42 -1.87 4.33
N LEU A 180 4.26 -2.72 3.31
CA LEU A 180 5.30 -3.64 2.88
C LEU A 180 6.34 -3.02 1.94
N ASP A 181 6.02 -1.87 1.35
CA ASP A 181 6.93 -1.19 0.41
C ASP A 181 8.20 -0.69 1.10
N HIS A 182 8.23 -0.63 2.44
CA HIS A 182 9.42 -0.24 3.24
C HIS A 182 10.06 -1.39 4.02
N MET A 183 9.50 -2.60 3.91
CA MET A 183 9.70 -3.64 4.91
C MET A 183 10.34 -4.93 4.40
N THR A 184 10.47 -5.12 3.09
CA THR A 184 10.91 -6.41 2.58
C THR A 184 12.26 -6.28 1.87
N LYS A 185 13.34 -6.61 2.58
CA LYS A 185 14.61 -6.90 1.90
C LYS A 185 14.47 -8.23 1.17
N LEU A 186 15.26 -8.43 0.12
CA LEU A 186 15.36 -9.73 -0.54
C LEU A 186 15.75 -10.85 0.43
N CYS A 187 16.59 -10.55 1.41
CA CYS A 187 16.97 -11.52 2.45
C CYS A 187 15.80 -11.89 3.39
N ASP A 188 14.87 -10.98 3.67
CA ASP A 188 13.72 -11.25 4.54
C ASP A 188 12.74 -12.24 3.88
N LEU A 189 12.68 -12.26 2.54
CA LEU A 189 11.88 -13.22 1.77
C LEU A 189 12.33 -14.67 1.97
N LEU A 190 13.63 -14.92 2.13
CA LEU A 190 14.13 -16.26 2.43
C LEU A 190 13.74 -16.75 3.83
N GLY A 191 13.60 -15.84 4.79
CA GLY A 191 13.48 -16.19 6.20
C GLY A 191 14.64 -17.09 6.64
N SER A 192 14.33 -18.25 7.25
CA SER A 192 15.32 -19.26 7.67
C SER A 192 15.51 -20.40 6.65
N ARG A 193 14.95 -20.30 5.44
CA ARG A 193 14.96 -21.37 4.44
C ARG A 193 16.23 -21.29 3.59
N ALA A 194 16.68 -22.44 3.08
CA ALA A 194 17.82 -22.50 2.16
C ALA A 194 17.46 -22.01 0.75
N GLU A 195 16.19 -22.15 0.37
CA GLU A 195 15.61 -21.75 -0.91
C GLU A 195 14.12 -21.43 -0.73
N VAL A 196 13.63 -20.47 -1.49
CA VAL A 196 12.21 -20.18 -1.63
C VAL A 196 11.91 -19.74 -3.06
N VAL A 197 10.74 -20.14 -3.58
CA VAL A 197 10.30 -19.79 -4.92
C VAL A 197 9.11 -18.83 -4.81
N TYR A 198 9.10 -17.83 -5.68
CA TYR A 198 8.03 -16.86 -5.81
C TYR A 198 7.53 -16.83 -7.26
N GLU A 199 6.24 -16.62 -7.44
CA GLU A 199 5.73 -16.18 -8.74
C GLU A 199 6.12 -14.72 -8.96
N CYS A 200 6.46 -14.40 -10.21
CA CYS A 200 6.87 -13.05 -10.60
C CYS A 200 6.38 -12.66 -11.99
N MET A 201 6.44 -11.36 -12.28
CA MET A 201 6.37 -10.86 -13.64
C MET A 201 7.74 -10.39 -14.09
N TYR A 202 8.20 -10.78 -15.27
CA TYR A 202 9.47 -10.31 -15.80
C TYR A 202 9.35 -9.68 -17.19
N THR A 203 10.30 -8.83 -17.54
CA THR A 203 10.48 -8.32 -18.90
C THR A 203 11.90 -8.51 -19.38
N LYS A 204 12.05 -8.94 -20.64
CA LYS A 204 13.35 -9.09 -21.32
C LYS A 204 13.90 -7.75 -21.84
N HIS A 205 13.10 -6.68 -21.80
CA HIS A 205 13.46 -5.38 -22.37
C HIS A 205 13.62 -4.31 -21.29
N LYS A 206 14.85 -4.12 -20.82
CA LYS A 206 15.18 -3.20 -19.73
C LYS A 206 14.88 -1.72 -20.06
N THR A 207 15.14 -1.30 -21.30
CA THR A 207 15.18 0.12 -21.71
C THR A 207 13.94 0.60 -22.46
N GLN A 208 12.93 -0.26 -22.68
CA GLN A 208 11.74 0.11 -23.45
C GLN A 208 10.74 0.93 -22.63
N LYS A 209 10.22 2.03 -23.22
CA LYS A 209 9.18 2.89 -22.62
C LYS A 209 7.87 2.14 -22.34
N ARG A 210 7.54 1.12 -23.14
CA ARG A 210 6.37 0.26 -22.94
C ARG A 210 6.86 -1.18 -22.80
N LYS A 211 6.77 -1.73 -21.59
CA LYS A 211 7.25 -3.08 -21.27
C LYS A 211 6.16 -4.11 -21.58
N THR A 212 6.56 -5.21 -22.20
CA THR A 212 5.78 -6.45 -22.21
C THR A 212 6.22 -7.29 -21.01
N TRP A 213 5.25 -7.68 -20.20
CA TRP A 213 5.48 -8.48 -19.00
C TRP A 213 5.06 -9.92 -19.26
N HIS A 214 5.82 -10.86 -18.72
CA HIS A 214 5.59 -12.29 -18.81
C HIS A 214 5.47 -12.86 -17.40
N ASP A 215 4.55 -13.79 -17.18
CA ASP A 215 4.52 -14.58 -15.96
C ASP A 215 5.77 -15.47 -15.92
N GLY A 216 6.30 -15.68 -14.72
CA GLY A 216 7.45 -16.55 -14.48
C GLY A 216 7.61 -16.81 -12.98
N PHE A 217 8.72 -17.44 -12.63
CA PHE A 217 9.02 -17.83 -11.25
C PHE A 217 10.43 -17.42 -10.91
N VAL A 218 10.66 -16.91 -9.71
CA VAL A 218 12.01 -16.65 -9.20
C VAL A 218 12.32 -17.53 -8.02
N ALA A 219 13.48 -18.16 -8.03
CA ALA A 219 14.04 -18.86 -6.88
C ALA A 219 15.09 -17.97 -6.21
N LEU A 220 14.94 -17.75 -4.91
CA LEU A 220 15.91 -17.10 -4.04
C LEU A 220 16.65 -18.17 -3.24
N TYR A 221 17.97 -18.11 -3.25
CA TYR A 221 18.83 -19.02 -2.49
C TYR A 221 19.56 -18.28 -1.37
N ALA A 222 19.79 -18.95 -0.24
CA ALA A 222 20.58 -18.41 0.87
C ALA A 222 22.01 -18.02 0.48
N SER A 223 22.52 -18.56 -0.64
CA SER A 223 23.80 -18.18 -1.26
C SER A 223 23.81 -16.79 -1.90
N ARG A 224 22.68 -16.06 -1.88
CA ARG A 224 22.43 -14.81 -2.63
C ARG A 224 22.33 -15.02 -4.14
N LYS A 225 22.10 -16.26 -4.56
CA LYS A 225 21.76 -16.57 -5.94
C LYS A 225 20.27 -16.33 -6.16
N LEU A 226 19.94 -15.76 -7.30
CA LEU A 226 18.57 -15.54 -7.78
C LEU A 226 18.46 -16.17 -9.17
N VAL A 227 17.43 -16.98 -9.40
CA VAL A 227 17.21 -17.67 -10.68
C VAL A 227 15.79 -17.45 -11.14
N LEU A 228 15.64 -16.88 -12.34
CA LEU A 228 14.36 -16.60 -12.98
C LEU A 228 14.04 -17.72 -13.97
N TYR A 229 12.83 -18.26 -13.87
CA TYR A 229 12.25 -19.32 -14.70
C TYR A 229 11.03 -18.81 -15.45
N ASP A 230 10.74 -19.39 -16.61
CA ASP A 230 9.47 -19.14 -17.33
C ASP A 230 8.28 -19.95 -16.80
N ASP A 231 8.53 -21.03 -16.06
CA ASP A 231 7.51 -21.86 -15.42
C ASP A 231 8.04 -22.40 -14.08
N ALA A 232 7.20 -23.06 -13.29
CA ALA A 232 7.53 -23.46 -11.94
C ALA A 232 8.71 -24.47 -11.95
N PRO A 233 9.79 -24.23 -11.18
CA PRO A 233 10.84 -25.23 -11.02
C PRO A 233 10.30 -26.51 -10.33
N PRO A 234 10.86 -27.69 -10.64
CA PRO A 234 12.01 -27.94 -11.51
C PRO A 234 11.69 -28.01 -13.02
N GLY A 235 10.42 -27.85 -13.42
CA GLY A 235 9.98 -28.02 -14.82
C GLY A 235 10.22 -26.81 -15.72
N GLY A 236 10.34 -25.61 -15.16
CA GLY A 236 10.60 -24.38 -15.89
C GLY A 236 12.03 -24.24 -16.43
N LYS A 237 12.17 -23.53 -17.55
CA LYS A 237 13.44 -23.18 -18.15
C LYS A 237 14.01 -21.93 -17.50
N VAL A 238 15.30 -21.95 -17.17
CA VAL A 238 16.03 -20.77 -16.68
C VAL A 238 16.08 -19.69 -17.78
N ILE A 239 15.51 -18.53 -17.47
CA ILE A 239 15.50 -17.33 -18.30
C ILE A 239 16.70 -16.45 -17.98
N ASP A 240 17.00 -16.29 -16.70
CA ASP A 240 18.13 -15.50 -16.24
C ASP A 240 18.58 -15.96 -14.86
N GLU A 241 19.83 -15.66 -14.51
CA GLU A 241 20.35 -15.91 -13.17
C GLU A 241 21.34 -14.81 -12.76
N ALA A 242 21.37 -14.51 -11.47
CA ALA A 242 22.22 -13.50 -10.89
C ALA A 242 22.77 -13.96 -9.55
N ASN A 243 23.99 -13.54 -9.23
CA ASN A 243 24.49 -13.56 -7.85
C ASN A 243 24.44 -12.14 -7.33
N MET A 244 23.63 -11.91 -6.30
CA MET A 244 23.42 -10.59 -5.73
C MET A 244 24.60 -10.21 -4.83
N ALA A 245 25.09 -8.99 -4.98
CA ALA A 245 26.03 -8.42 -4.02
C ALA A 245 25.36 -8.32 -2.64
N SER A 246 26.14 -8.36 -1.55
CA SER A 246 25.57 -8.22 -0.20
C SER A 246 24.78 -6.93 -0.07
N PHE A 247 25.29 -5.84 -0.66
CA PHE A 247 24.63 -4.55 -0.66
C PHE A 247 23.24 -4.61 -1.31
N ASP A 248 23.08 -5.22 -2.48
CA ASP A 248 21.79 -5.31 -3.18
C ASP A 248 20.85 -6.35 -2.55
N TRP A 249 21.42 -7.36 -1.88
CA TRP A 249 20.66 -8.38 -1.15
C TRP A 249 20.02 -7.85 0.14
N ASP A 250 20.73 -6.95 0.81
CA ASP A 250 20.32 -6.33 2.08
C ASP A 250 19.61 -4.98 1.88
N ARG A 251 19.49 -4.54 0.62
CA ARG A 251 18.84 -3.28 0.23
C ARG A 251 17.33 -3.35 0.40
N LYS A 252 16.79 -2.22 0.84
CA LYS A 252 15.36 -1.95 0.90
C LYS A 252 14.93 -1.24 -0.38
N ASP A 253 13.72 -1.53 -0.84
CA ASP A 253 12.94 -0.70 -1.74
C ASP A 253 13.50 -0.56 -3.17
N GLU A 254 13.42 -1.63 -3.96
CA GLU A 254 13.32 -1.48 -5.41
C GLU A 254 11.98 -2.06 -5.90
N GLU A 255 11.20 -1.27 -6.66
CA GLU A 255 9.98 -1.73 -7.35
C GLU A 255 10.25 -2.91 -8.30
N HIS A 256 11.53 -3.11 -8.63
CA HIS A 256 12.03 -4.07 -9.57
C HIS A 256 13.41 -4.60 -9.17
N ILE A 257 13.68 -5.87 -9.42
CA ILE A 257 15.04 -6.41 -9.31
C ILE A 257 15.62 -6.50 -10.71
N VAL A 258 16.82 -5.95 -10.89
CA VAL A 258 17.53 -6.01 -12.18
C VAL A 258 18.48 -7.20 -12.18
N VAL A 259 18.15 -8.20 -12.96
CA VAL A 259 19.02 -9.35 -13.29
C VAL A 259 19.74 -9.08 -14.62
N PRO A 260 20.86 -9.76 -14.97
CA PRO A 260 21.70 -9.40 -16.13
C PRO A 260 20.96 -9.22 -17.46
N LYS A 261 19.96 -10.04 -17.76
CA LYS A 261 19.16 -10.05 -19.00
C LYS A 261 17.77 -9.46 -18.82
N CYS A 262 17.17 -9.55 -17.64
CA CYS A 262 15.77 -9.15 -17.42
C CYS A 262 15.59 -8.08 -16.34
N VAL A 263 14.39 -7.50 -16.29
CA VAL A 263 13.89 -6.77 -15.12
C VAL A 263 12.71 -7.56 -14.56
N GLU A 264 12.74 -7.83 -13.28
CA GLU A 264 11.69 -8.56 -12.56
C GLU A 264 10.83 -7.60 -11.73
N ARG A 265 9.54 -7.89 -11.60
CA ARG A 265 8.57 -7.14 -10.80
C ARG A 265 7.66 -8.11 -10.07
N SER A 266 7.39 -7.79 -8.80
CA SER A 266 6.42 -8.46 -7.93
C SER A 266 6.84 -9.89 -7.57
N LEU A 267 6.93 -10.19 -6.28
CA LEU A 267 7.26 -11.52 -5.74
C LEU A 267 6.07 -12.01 -4.92
N ARG A 268 5.43 -13.13 -5.32
CA ARG A 268 4.31 -13.75 -4.58
C ARG A 268 4.70 -15.13 -4.04
N PRO A 269 4.52 -15.42 -2.74
CA PRO A 269 4.95 -16.70 -2.16
C PRO A 269 4.27 -17.89 -2.84
N LEU A 270 5.03 -18.95 -3.13
CA LEU A 270 4.45 -20.22 -3.58
C LEU A 270 3.69 -20.87 -2.40
N GLN A 271 2.37 -20.70 -2.33
CA GLN A 271 1.52 -21.48 -1.44
C GLN A 271 1.20 -22.81 -2.15
N MET A 272 1.68 -23.93 -1.60
CA MET A 272 1.27 -25.26 -2.09
C MET A 272 -0.24 -25.42 -1.87
N LYS A 273 -0.98 -25.51 -2.98
CA LYS A 273 -2.42 -25.82 -3.09
C LYS A 273 -3.36 -24.78 -2.50
N ASP A 274 -3.84 -23.91 -3.39
CA ASP A 274 -5.24 -23.56 -3.61
C ASP A 274 -5.29 -22.15 -4.19
N VAL A 275 -5.63 -22.11 -5.47
CA VAL A 275 -5.66 -20.95 -6.35
C VAL A 275 -6.57 -19.89 -5.73
N ALA A 276 -5.97 -18.91 -5.04
CA ALA A 276 -6.63 -17.76 -4.41
C ALA A 276 -5.90 -16.42 -4.64
N ASP A 277 -5.10 -16.28 -5.71
CA ASP A 277 -4.34 -15.05 -5.94
C ASP A 277 -5.19 -13.87 -6.38
N VAL A 278 -5.13 -12.82 -5.57
CA VAL A 278 -5.36 -11.41 -5.91
C VAL A 278 -4.52 -10.62 -4.91
N VAL A 279 -3.57 -9.82 -5.37
CA VAL A 279 -3.35 -8.43 -4.92
C VAL A 279 -2.82 -7.63 -6.10
N LEU A 280 -3.69 -6.75 -6.60
CA LEU A 280 -3.43 -5.44 -7.20
C LEU A 280 -2.11 -5.20 -7.95
N LEU A 281 -2.17 -5.49 -9.26
CA LEU A 281 -1.54 -4.62 -10.24
C LEU A 281 -2.09 -3.19 -10.06
N THR A 282 -1.21 -2.26 -9.68
CA THR A 282 -1.36 -0.86 -10.08
C THR A 282 -1.56 -0.84 -11.60
N ALA A 283 -2.78 -0.54 -12.01
CA ALA A 283 -3.11 -0.34 -13.40
C ALA A 283 -2.35 0.90 -13.92
N VAL A 284 -1.62 0.71 -15.01
CA VAL A 284 -1.02 1.74 -15.88
C VAL A 284 -1.99 2.90 -16.12
#